data_AF-A0A7J0EUM1-F1
#
_entry.id   AF-A0A7J0EUM1-F1
#
_cell.length_a   1.000
_cell.length_b   1.000
_cell.length_c   1.000
_cell.angle_alpha   90.00
_cell.angle_beta   90.00
_cell.angle_gamma   90.00
#
_symmetry.space_group_name_H-M   'P 1'
#
loop_
_entity.id
_entity.type
_entity.pdbx_description
1 polymer ?
#
loop_
_entity_poly.entity_id
_entity_poly.type
_entity_poly.pdbx_seq_one_letter_code
_entity_poly.pdbx_strand_id
1 'polypeptide(L)'
;MPGSRVTGSTVGLTVIDPYSVLLVEYKDQEGQSQVLSAALEIAEEENLEFDSKFRALVAIGSMMLEGLVRKIALDFDVENIAKTAKASKDAKIAEVGADIELIIKQS
;
A
#
# COMPACT_ATOMS: atom_id res chain seq x y z
N MET A 1 39.25 -25.45 9.65
CA MET A 1 38.18 -25.37 10.66
C MET A 1 38.12 -23.93 11.19
N PRO A 2 36.93 -23.43 11.54
CA PRO A 2 36.45 -22.10 11.15
C PRO A 2 36.64 -21.02 12.23
N GLY A 3 36.80 -19.78 11.79
CA GLY A 3 36.77 -18.58 12.64
C GLY A 3 35.82 -17.55 12.02
N SER A 4 34.58 -17.52 12.52
CA SER A 4 33.58 -16.50 12.22
C SER A 4 34.01 -15.14 12.78
N ARG A 5 33.80 -14.05 12.02
CA ARG A 5 32.93 -12.92 12.39
C ARG A 5 33.10 -11.72 11.45
N VAL A 6 32.01 -11.46 10.75
CA VAL A 6 31.44 -10.16 10.36
C VAL A 6 32.01 -8.92 11.06
N THR A 7 32.41 -7.92 10.27
CA THR A 7 32.12 -6.48 10.48
C THR A 7 32.60 -5.65 9.29
N GLY A 8 31.72 -4.82 8.74
CA GLY A 8 32.04 -3.93 7.62
C GLY A 8 30.81 -3.23 7.07
N SER A 9 30.14 -2.50 7.96
CA SER A 9 28.91 -1.73 7.74
C SER A 9 29.02 -0.83 6.51
N THR A 10 28.35 -1.20 5.42
CA THR A 10 27.90 -0.25 4.39
C THR A 10 26.39 -0.41 4.32
N VAL A 11 25.71 0.19 5.31
CA VAL A 11 24.27 0.44 5.25
C VAL A 11 24.04 1.61 4.28
N GLY A 12 24.25 1.35 2.99
CA GLY A 12 23.77 2.21 1.93
C GLY A 12 22.27 2.03 1.80
N LEU A 13 21.50 2.83 2.54
CA LEU A 13 20.12 3.25 2.27
C LEU A 13 19.27 2.29 1.37
N THR A 14 19.06 1.05 1.80
CA THR A 14 17.92 0.25 1.31
C THR A 14 16.76 0.50 2.26
N VAL A 15 16.21 1.71 2.23
CA VAL A 15 14.92 2.02 2.90
C VAL A 15 13.82 1.86 1.86
N ILE A 16 13.70 0.66 1.28
CA ILE A 16 12.58 0.28 0.39
C ILE A 16 11.78 -0.88 1.02
N ASP A 17 12.04 -1.23 2.28
CA ASP A 17 11.19 -2.21 2.97
C ASP A 17 10.89 -1.94 4.45
N PRO A 18 10.50 -0.71 4.88
CA PRO A 18 9.83 -0.55 6.17
C PRO A 18 8.31 -0.83 6.11
N TYR A 19 7.68 -0.89 4.93
CA TYR A 19 6.21 -1.04 4.83
C TYR A 19 5.69 -2.46 5.01
N SER A 20 6.52 -3.49 4.83
CA SER A 20 6.10 -4.87 5.08
C SER A 20 5.88 -5.18 6.57
N VAL A 21 6.33 -4.30 7.48
CA VAL A 21 6.20 -4.46 8.93
C VAL A 21 5.03 -3.68 9.55
N LEU A 22 4.39 -2.78 8.81
CA LEU A 22 3.25 -1.98 9.30
C LEU A 22 1.90 -2.72 9.27
N LEU A 23 1.84 -3.89 8.64
CA LEU A 23 0.60 -4.65 8.44
C LEU A 23 0.20 -5.58 9.61
N VAL A 24 0.96 -5.63 10.72
CA VAL A 24 0.73 -6.63 11.80
C VAL A 24 0.23 -6.08 13.15
N GLU A 25 0.25 -4.76 13.38
CA GLU A 25 -0.27 -4.14 14.63
C GLU A 25 -1.71 -3.61 14.47
N TYR A 26 -2.48 -4.20 13.56
CA TYR A 26 -3.80 -3.70 13.16
C TYR A 26 -4.92 -4.15 14.12
N LYS A 27 -4.91 -3.61 15.34
CA LYS A 27 -6.06 -3.64 16.27
C LYS A 27 -6.64 -2.27 16.61
N ASP A 28 -6.16 -1.19 15.99
CA ASP A 28 -6.58 0.17 16.30
C ASP A 28 -6.95 0.98 15.06
N GLN A 29 -8.20 1.47 15.00
CA GLN A 29 -8.77 2.22 13.87
C GLN A 29 -7.98 3.49 13.53
N GLU A 30 -7.34 4.13 14.50
CA GLU A 30 -6.61 5.37 14.30
C GLU A 30 -5.26 5.10 13.62
N GLY A 31 -4.54 4.06 14.06
CA GLY A 31 -3.35 3.56 13.35
C GLY A 31 -3.69 3.10 11.93
N GLN A 32 -4.85 2.45 11.78
CA GLN A 32 -5.36 2.06 10.47
C GLN A 32 -5.58 3.24 9.52
N SER A 33 -6.16 4.31 10.04
CA SER A 33 -6.49 5.50 9.26
C SER A 33 -5.24 6.22 8.79
N GLN A 34 -4.21 6.31 9.64
CA GLN A 34 -2.92 6.91 9.28
C GLN A 34 -2.22 6.14 8.17
N VAL A 35 -2.19 4.80 8.27
CA VAL A 35 -1.59 3.95 7.22
C VAL A 35 -2.35 4.08 5.91
N LEU A 36 -3.68 4.11 5.98
CA LEU A 36 -4.54 4.32 4.82
C LEU A 36 -4.25 5.67 4.15
N SER A 37 -4.21 6.78 4.89
CA SER A 37 -3.91 8.10 4.33
C SER A 37 -2.52 8.14 3.68
N ALA A 38 -1.50 7.54 4.31
CA ALA A 38 -0.16 7.47 3.72
C ALA A 38 -0.13 6.63 2.43
N ALA A 39 -0.87 5.52 2.40
CA ALA A 39 -0.98 4.70 1.19
C ALA A 39 -1.72 5.43 0.07
N LEU A 40 -2.78 6.18 0.39
CA LEU A 40 -3.51 7.00 -0.59
C LEU A 40 -2.60 8.08 -1.19
N GLU A 41 -1.85 8.80 -0.35
CA GLU A 41 -0.89 9.81 -0.81
C GLU A 41 0.15 9.22 -1.78
N ILE A 42 0.68 8.03 -1.48
CA ILE A 42 1.62 7.30 -2.36
C ILE A 42 0.94 6.86 -3.67
N ALA A 43 -0.32 6.43 -3.62
CA ALA A 43 -1.06 5.97 -4.79
C ALA A 43 -1.46 7.13 -5.72
N GLU A 44 -1.73 8.32 -5.17
CA GLU A 44 -2.01 9.55 -5.92
C GLU A 44 -0.75 10.17 -6.52
N GLU A 45 0.40 10.06 -5.86
CA GLU A 45 1.64 10.69 -6.30
C GLU A 45 2.12 10.14 -7.65
N GLU A 46 1.89 10.89 -8.72
CA GLU A 46 2.17 10.45 -10.08
C GLU A 46 3.67 10.20 -10.33
N ASN A 47 4.55 10.83 -9.54
CA ASN A 47 5.99 10.79 -9.73
C ASN A 47 6.70 9.63 -8.97
N LEU A 48 5.95 8.75 -8.29
CA LEU A 48 6.53 7.60 -7.59
C LEU A 48 6.77 6.39 -8.49
N GLU A 49 7.75 5.58 -8.09
CA GLU A 49 8.08 4.32 -8.75
C GLU A 49 6.89 3.36 -8.74
N PHE A 50 6.81 2.56 -9.80
CA PHE A 50 5.76 1.55 -9.99
C PHE A 50 5.59 0.65 -8.75
N ASP A 51 6.70 0.19 -8.15
CA ASP A 51 6.65 -0.75 -7.02
C ASP A 51 6.01 -0.11 -5.78
N SER A 52 6.30 1.16 -5.52
CA SER A 52 5.72 1.92 -4.42
C SER A 52 4.22 2.11 -4.61
N LYS A 53 3.79 2.51 -5.80
CA LYS A 53 2.36 2.65 -6.13
C LYS A 53 1.62 1.33 -6.04
N PHE A 54 2.21 0.27 -6.59
CA PHE A 54 1.60 -1.06 -6.56
C PHE A 54 1.38 -1.52 -5.11
N ARG A 55 2.41 -1.40 -4.26
CA ARG A 55 2.30 -1.76 -2.84
C ARG A 55 1.26 -0.92 -2.10
N ALA A 56 1.19 0.37 -2.39
CA ALA A 56 0.21 1.26 -1.78
C ALA A 56 -1.22 0.87 -2.15
N LEU A 57 -1.49 0.63 -3.44
CA LEU A 57 -2.78 0.17 -3.92
C LEU A 57 -3.17 -1.19 -3.31
N VAL A 58 -2.24 -2.14 -3.26
CA VAL A 58 -2.49 -3.44 -2.62
C VAL A 58 -2.81 -3.25 -1.13
N ALA A 59 -2.08 -2.40 -0.42
CA ALA A 59 -2.35 -2.10 0.98
C ALA A 59 -3.74 -1.50 1.18
N ILE A 60 -4.14 -0.54 0.33
CA ILE A 60 -5.48 0.04 0.32
C ILE A 60 -6.54 -1.05 0.12
N GLY A 61 -6.38 -1.91 -0.88
CA GLY A 61 -7.30 -3.03 -1.15
C GLY A 61 -7.43 -3.97 0.05
N SER A 62 -6.31 -4.38 0.66
CA SER A 62 -6.30 -5.19 1.88
C SER A 62 -6.99 -4.51 3.06
N MET A 63 -6.74 -3.21 3.26
CA MET A 63 -7.40 -2.42 4.31
C MET A 63 -8.90 -2.27 4.07
N MET A 64 -9.37 -2.28 2.83
CA MET A 64 -10.81 -2.25 2.52
C MET A 64 -11.49 -3.62 2.67
N LEU A 65 -10.76 -4.70 2.48
CA LEU A 65 -11.26 -6.08 2.59
C LEU A 65 -11.34 -6.55 4.05
N GLU A 66 -10.26 -6.36 4.82
CA GLU A 66 -10.13 -6.88 6.20
C GLU A 66 -9.99 -5.79 7.27
N GLY A 67 -9.86 -4.52 6.87
CA GLY A 67 -9.67 -3.41 7.81
C GLY A 67 -10.97 -2.81 8.36
N LEU A 68 -10.84 -2.13 9.50
CA LEU A 68 -11.88 -1.33 10.17
C LEU A 68 -12.08 0.03 9.47
N VAL A 69 -11.16 0.43 8.60
CA VAL A 69 -11.12 1.76 7.95
C VAL A 69 -11.75 1.79 6.57
N ARG A 70 -12.52 0.77 6.19
CA ARG A 70 -13.24 0.74 4.91
C ARG A 70 -14.11 1.98 4.67
N LYS A 71 -14.86 2.43 5.69
CA LYS A 71 -15.69 3.65 5.60
C LYS A 71 -14.86 4.91 5.38
N ILE A 72 -13.68 4.96 6.00
CA ILE A 72 -12.76 6.08 5.91
C ILE A 72 -12.10 6.11 4.53
N ALA A 73 -11.74 4.95 3.97
CA ALA A 73 -11.25 4.85 2.60
C ALA A 73 -12.27 5.36 1.58
N LEU A 74 -13.55 5.04 1.77
CA LEU A 74 -14.63 5.58 0.93
C LEU A 74 -14.77 7.11 1.07
N ASP A 75 -14.58 7.65 2.27
CA ASP A 75 -14.60 9.10 2.53
C ASP A 75 -13.44 9.84 1.85
N PHE A 76 -12.27 9.18 1.76
CA PHE A 76 -11.09 9.67 1.06
C PHE A 76 -11.13 9.49 -0.47
N ASP A 77 -12.28 9.12 -1.05
CA ASP A 77 -12.45 8.94 -2.50
C ASP A 77 -11.47 7.92 -3.13
N VAL A 78 -11.25 6.82 -2.42
CA VAL A 78 -10.47 5.67 -2.93
C VAL A 78 -11.01 5.11 -4.25
N GLU A 79 -12.29 5.36 -4.55
CA GLU A 79 -12.89 5.02 -5.83
C GLU A 79 -12.20 5.73 -7.01
N ASN A 80 -11.86 7.01 -6.87
CA ASN A 80 -11.15 7.74 -7.92
C ASN A 80 -9.71 7.23 -8.11
N ILE A 81 -9.03 6.85 -7.03
CA ILE A 81 -7.71 6.22 -7.11
C ILE A 81 -7.79 4.86 -7.80
N ALA A 82 -8.79 4.05 -7.46
CA ALA A 82 -9.02 2.76 -8.10
C ALA A 82 -9.29 2.90 -9.60
N LYS A 83 -10.11 3.88 -10.01
CA LYS A 83 -10.36 4.21 -11.43
C LYS A 83 -9.09 4.66 -12.14
N THR A 84 -8.27 5.51 -11.50
CA THR A 84 -7.01 6.00 -12.05
C THR A 84 -5.99 4.87 -12.21
N ALA A 85 -5.86 4.01 -11.21
CA ALA A 85 -5.04 2.81 -11.26
C ALA A 85 -5.51 1.86 -12.37
N LYS A 86 -6.82 1.62 -12.49
CA LYS A 86 -7.43 0.81 -13.55
C LYS A 86 -7.17 1.37 -14.95
N ALA A 87 -7.09 2.69 -15.09
CA ALA A 87 -6.74 3.37 -16.34
C ALA A 87 -5.23 3.42 -16.60
N SER A 88 -4.40 2.91 -15.69
CA SER A 88 -2.96 2.85 -15.87
C SER A 88 -2.57 1.96 -17.04
N LYS A 89 -1.45 2.30 -17.68
CA LYS A 89 -0.87 1.51 -18.78
C LYS A 89 -0.26 0.19 -18.28
N ASP A 90 0.03 0.11 -16.98
CA ASP A 90 0.58 -1.07 -16.35
C ASP A 90 -0.51 -2.08 -16.00
N ALA A 91 -0.47 -3.26 -16.61
CA ALA A 91 -1.46 -4.32 -16.38
C ALA A 91 -1.62 -4.70 -14.90
N LYS A 92 -0.53 -4.72 -14.14
CA LYS A 92 -0.55 -5.03 -12.69
C LYS A 92 -1.28 -3.97 -11.87
N ILE A 93 -1.04 -2.68 -12.16
CA ILE A 93 -1.71 -1.57 -11.47
C ILE A 93 -3.18 -1.54 -11.89
N ALA A 94 -3.44 -1.81 -13.16
CA ALA A 94 -4.80 -1.85 -13.69
C ALA A 94 -5.64 -2.98 -13.07
N GLU A 95 -5.03 -4.15 -12.87
CA GLU A 95 -5.65 -5.30 -12.19
C GLU A 95 -5.98 -4.96 -10.74
N VAL A 96 -5.01 -4.46 -9.96
CA VAL A 96 -5.25 -4.06 -8.56
C VAL A 96 -6.29 -2.96 -8.46
N GLY A 97 -6.26 -1.96 -9.35
CA GLY A 97 -7.29 -0.92 -9.41
C GLY A 97 -8.68 -1.48 -9.68
N ALA A 98 -8.80 -2.48 -10.56
CA ALA A 98 -10.06 -3.16 -10.82
C ALA A 98 -10.54 -3.99 -9.61
N ASP A 99 -9.64 -4.68 -8.91
CA ASP A 99 -9.95 -5.40 -7.67
C ASP A 99 -10.45 -4.46 -6.57
N ILE A 100 -9.78 -3.33 -6.34
CA ILE A 100 -10.23 -2.32 -5.36
C ILE A 100 -11.62 -1.78 -5.74
N GLU A 101 -11.84 -1.44 -7.02
CA GLU A 101 -13.15 -0.99 -7.51
C GLU A 101 -14.25 -2.04 -7.27
N LEU A 102 -13.91 -3.33 -7.43
CA LEU A 102 -14.82 -4.44 -7.20
C LEU A 102 -15.12 -4.62 -5.70
N ILE A 103 -14.11 -4.49 -4.83
CA ILE A 103 -14.26 -4.51 -3.36
C ILE A 103 -15.19 -3.38 -2.90
N ILE A 104 -15.05 -2.18 -3.47
CA ILE A 104 -15.92 -1.03 -3.18
C ILE A 104 -17.37 -1.37 -3.53
N LYS A 105 -17.61 -1.89 -4.74
CA LYS A 105 -18.94 -2.24 -5.28
C LYS A 105 -19.61 -3.45 -4.62
N GLN A 106 -18.83 -4.33 -3.98
CA GLN A 106 -19.35 -5.55 -3.34
C GLN A 106 -19.93 -5.33 -1.92
N SER A 107 -20.01 -4.09 -1.41
CA SER A 107 -20.71 -3.78 -0.15
C SER A 107 -22.01 -3.03 -0.32
#